data_AF-A0A7S3NEU0-F1
#
_entry.id   AF-A0A7S3NEU0-F1
#
_cell.length_a   1.000
_cell.length_b   1.000
_cell.length_c   1.000
_cell.angle_alpha   90.00
_cell.angle_beta   90.00
_cell.angle_gamma   90.00
#
_symmetry.space_group_name_H-M   'P 1'
#
loop_
_entity.id
_entity.type
_entity.pdbx_description
1 polymer ?
#
loop_
_entity_poly.entity_id
_entity_poly.type
_entity_poly.pdbx_seq_one_letter_code
_entity_poly.pdbx_strand_id
1 'polypeptide(L)'
;MNQDQRDELLGKRALRTYEENGVLSEEEACRVVACRERFLQNARSGGRVALLLWLKYELKFEKLMQIRGAKIKKRMPSKVADLLIKRFPSELRIWATAIEINSQHKKKQKKLITAALKLHPASSWLWRTAARIIDNKNQKRILLQRGLRSCPKRRKLLLALLALIKEEDDSSSAVAAFKKSALIHFGYEL
;
A
#
# COMPACT_ATOMS: atom_id res chain seq x y z
N MET A 1 -6.81 23.43 8.65
CA MET A 1 -5.48 22.78 8.64
C MET A 1 -4.51 23.75 9.26
N ASN A 2 -3.85 23.34 10.33
CA ASN A 2 -2.98 24.21 11.12
C ASN A 2 -1.65 24.44 10.38
N GLN A 3 -0.91 25.48 10.75
CA GLN A 3 0.36 25.82 10.08
C GLN A 3 1.38 24.67 10.14
N ASP A 4 1.47 23.97 11.27
CA ASP A 4 2.36 22.81 11.42
C ASP A 4 2.00 21.65 10.49
N GLN A 5 0.70 21.39 10.31
CA GLN A 5 0.22 20.35 9.39
C GLN A 5 0.54 20.72 7.93
N ARG A 6 0.43 22.01 7.60
CA ARG A 6 0.82 22.53 6.28
C ARG A 6 2.32 22.31 6.06
N ASP A 7 3.15 22.72 7.00
CA ASP A 7 4.61 22.61 6.89
C ASP A 7 5.09 21.16 6.86
N GLU A 8 4.37 20.26 7.54
CA GLU A 8 4.60 18.82 7.43
C GLU A 8 4.31 18.29 6.02
N LEU A 9 3.18 18.68 5.40
CA LEU A 9 2.83 18.28 4.03
C LEU A 9 3.75 18.89 2.96
N LEU A 10 4.29 20.08 3.21
CA LEU A 10 5.29 20.69 2.35
C LEU A 10 6.68 20.05 2.53
N GLY A 11 6.89 19.29 3.61
CA GLY A 11 8.14 18.59 3.87
C GLY A 11 9.31 19.51 4.16
N LYS A 12 9.06 20.73 4.67
CA LYS A 12 10.10 21.75 4.91
C LYS A 12 11.26 21.22 5.76
N ARG A 13 10.97 20.38 6.76
CA ARG A 13 12.01 19.73 7.59
C ARG A 13 12.91 18.78 6.80
N ALA A 14 12.36 18.00 5.87
CA ALA A 14 13.15 17.10 5.05
C ALA A 14 13.98 17.86 4.01
N LEU A 15 13.43 18.93 3.44
CA LEU A 15 14.16 19.79 2.50
C LEU A 15 15.36 20.46 3.17
N ARG A 16 15.19 21.01 4.38
CA ARG A 16 16.32 21.55 5.18
C ARG A 16 17.42 20.53 5.40
N THR A 17 17.06 19.29 5.74
CA THR A 17 18.07 18.23 5.87
C THR A 17 18.75 17.88 4.55
N TYR A 18 18.10 18.07 3.39
CA TYR A 18 18.75 17.83 2.10
C TYR A 18 19.68 18.98 1.70
N GLU A 19 19.34 20.21 2.06
CA GLU A 19 20.21 21.38 1.92
C GLU A 19 21.47 21.23 2.79
N GLU A 20 21.31 20.92 4.07
CA GLU A 20 22.41 20.69 5.03
C GLU A 20 23.37 19.58 4.56
N ASN A 21 22.85 18.56 3.89
CA ASN A 21 23.65 17.45 3.36
C ASN A 21 24.17 17.69 1.93
N GLY A 22 23.94 18.87 1.34
CA GLY A 22 24.40 19.22 -0.01
C GLY A 22 23.71 18.45 -1.15
N VAL A 23 22.57 17.81 -0.89
CA VAL A 23 21.80 17.02 -1.88
C VAL A 23 20.97 17.92 -2.80
N LEU A 24 20.54 19.07 -2.28
CA LEU A 24 19.71 20.07 -2.96
C LEU A 24 20.31 21.45 -2.72
N SER A 25 20.25 22.32 -3.72
CA SER A 25 20.49 23.75 -3.51
C SER A 25 19.29 24.42 -2.84
N GLU A 26 19.50 25.58 -2.21
CA GLU A 26 18.44 26.39 -1.62
C GLU A 26 17.38 26.78 -2.66
N GLU A 27 17.80 27.14 -3.87
CA GLU A 27 16.90 27.45 -4.98
C GLU A 27 16.04 26.26 -5.40
N GLU A 28 16.64 25.07 -5.49
CA GLU A 28 15.92 23.84 -5.84
C GLU A 28 14.88 23.51 -4.77
N ALA A 29 15.25 23.61 -3.50
CA ALA A 29 14.35 23.36 -2.39
C ALA A 29 13.19 24.38 -2.36
N CYS A 30 13.46 25.65 -2.61
CA CYS A 30 12.44 26.69 -2.72
C CYS A 30 11.45 26.39 -3.86
N ARG A 31 11.95 25.97 -5.03
CA ARG A 31 11.11 25.53 -6.16
C ARG A 31 10.24 24.31 -5.79
N VAL A 32 10.78 23.35 -5.03
CA VAL A 32 10.02 22.18 -4.55
C VAL A 32 8.91 22.62 -3.61
N VAL A 33 9.18 23.53 -2.66
CA VAL A 33 8.13 24.07 -1.76
C VAL A 33 7.03 24.76 -2.57
N ALA A 34 7.39 25.67 -3.49
CA ALA A 34 6.41 26.37 -4.33
C ALA A 34 5.58 25.41 -5.22
N CYS A 35 6.20 24.32 -5.70
CA CYS A 35 5.51 23.27 -6.43
C CYS A 35 4.50 22.51 -5.54
N ARG A 36 4.93 22.11 -4.33
CA ARG A 36 4.06 21.44 -3.34
C ARG A 36 2.91 22.32 -2.87
N GLU A 37 3.13 23.62 -2.72
CA GLU A 37 2.07 24.57 -2.38
C GLU A 37 0.99 24.64 -3.47
N ARG A 38 1.39 24.68 -4.74
CA ARG A 38 0.45 24.63 -5.87
C ARG A 38 -0.37 23.34 -5.86
N PHE A 39 0.26 22.19 -5.63
CA PHE A 39 -0.47 20.92 -5.48
C PHE A 39 -1.45 20.95 -4.31
N LEU A 40 -1.03 21.49 -3.16
CA LEU A 40 -1.87 21.59 -1.97
C LEU A 40 -3.07 22.52 -2.18
N GLN A 41 -2.88 23.63 -2.88
CA GLN A 41 -3.97 24.54 -3.25
C GLN A 41 -4.96 23.85 -4.19
N ASN A 42 -4.47 23.17 -5.23
CA ASN A 42 -5.30 22.41 -6.17
C ASN A 42 -5.99 21.19 -5.53
N ALA A 43 -5.41 20.63 -4.46
CA ALA A 43 -6.05 19.58 -3.69
C ALA A 43 -7.20 20.09 -2.81
N ARG A 44 -7.15 21.36 -2.36
CA ARG A 44 -8.25 21.98 -1.59
C ARG A 44 -9.51 22.14 -2.43
N SER A 45 -9.37 22.53 -3.70
CA SER A 45 -10.48 22.59 -4.65
C SER A 45 -11.04 21.21 -5.03
N GLY A 46 -10.47 20.12 -4.50
CA GLY A 46 -11.06 18.79 -4.54
C GLY A 46 -10.70 17.95 -5.76
N GLY A 47 -9.74 18.38 -6.58
CA GLY A 47 -9.30 17.62 -7.74
C GLY A 47 -8.61 16.30 -7.34
N ARG A 48 -9.28 15.16 -7.56
CA ARG A 48 -8.65 13.81 -7.48
C ARG A 48 -7.37 13.76 -8.31
N VAL A 49 -7.44 14.31 -9.52
CA VAL A 49 -6.33 14.38 -10.47
C VAL A 49 -5.16 15.16 -9.88
N ALA A 50 -5.40 16.27 -9.18
CA ALA A 50 -4.35 17.07 -8.56
C ALA A 50 -3.59 16.27 -7.49
N LEU A 51 -4.29 15.52 -6.64
CA LEU A 51 -3.67 14.66 -5.63
C LEU A 51 -2.90 13.48 -6.24
N LEU A 52 -3.40 12.88 -7.32
CA LEU A 52 -2.70 11.81 -8.04
C LEU A 52 -1.44 12.33 -8.74
N LEU A 53 -1.51 13.51 -9.36
CA LEU A 53 -0.37 14.18 -9.96
C LEU A 53 0.68 14.54 -8.91
N TRP A 54 0.24 15.03 -7.75
CA TRP A 54 1.13 15.29 -6.62
C TRP A 54 1.83 14.00 -6.16
N LEU A 55 1.08 12.91 -5.97
CA LEU A 55 1.68 11.63 -5.60
C LEU A 55 2.72 11.16 -6.63
N LYS A 56 2.39 11.26 -7.92
CA LYS A 56 3.31 10.92 -9.01
C LYS A 56 4.57 11.79 -8.98
N TYR A 57 4.42 13.08 -8.71
CA TYR A 57 5.53 14.01 -8.53
C TYR A 57 6.41 13.57 -7.34
N GLU A 58 5.83 13.30 -6.18
CA GLU A 58 6.60 12.90 -4.99
C GLU A 58 7.35 11.57 -5.19
N LEU A 59 6.77 10.61 -5.92
CA LEU A 59 7.45 9.36 -6.27
C LEU A 59 8.66 9.61 -7.17
N LYS A 60 8.56 10.53 -8.14
CA LYS A 60 9.68 10.92 -8.98
C LYS A 60 10.74 11.68 -8.18
N PHE A 61 10.31 12.61 -7.34
CA PHE A 61 11.19 13.38 -6.47
C PHE A 61 11.97 12.46 -5.52
N GLU A 62 11.30 11.51 -4.86
CA GLU A 62 11.97 10.56 -3.98
C GLU A 62 13.03 9.72 -4.73
N LYS A 63 12.72 9.24 -5.93
CA LYS A 63 13.69 8.54 -6.78
C LYS A 63 14.89 9.42 -7.14
N LEU A 64 14.65 10.69 -7.48
CA LEU A 64 15.74 11.64 -7.76
C LEU A 64 16.62 11.85 -6.53
N MET A 65 16.03 11.99 -5.35
CA MET A 65 16.76 12.12 -4.09
C MET A 65 17.60 10.87 -3.79
N GLN A 66 17.07 9.67 -4.06
CA GLN A 66 17.84 8.43 -3.93
C GLN A 66 19.06 8.40 -4.86
N ILE A 67 18.89 8.80 -6.12
CA ILE A 67 19.99 8.87 -7.10
C ILE A 67 21.06 9.88 -6.64
N ARG A 68 20.65 10.99 -6.03
CA ARG A 68 21.56 11.98 -5.43
C ARG A 68 22.13 11.56 -4.07
N GLY A 69 21.93 10.33 -3.63
CA GLY A 69 22.50 9.79 -2.38
C GLY A 69 21.75 10.18 -1.10
N ALA A 70 20.54 10.72 -1.20
CA ALA A 70 19.78 11.17 -0.03
C ALA A 70 19.29 10.00 0.83
N LYS A 71 19.53 10.08 2.14
CA LYS A 71 18.96 9.15 3.13
C LYS A 71 17.53 9.57 3.48
N ILE A 72 16.54 8.94 2.86
CA ILE A 72 15.12 9.27 3.09
C ILE A 72 14.62 8.65 4.39
N LYS A 73 14.44 9.49 5.42
CA LYS A 73 13.86 9.09 6.72
C LYS A 73 12.33 9.22 6.76
N LYS A 74 11.77 10.24 6.09
CA LYS A 74 10.33 10.52 6.04
C LYS A 74 9.85 10.49 4.59
N ARG A 75 8.93 9.58 4.27
CA ARG A 75 8.44 9.39 2.90
C ARG A 75 7.23 10.29 2.64
N MET A 76 7.45 11.37 1.90
CA MET A 76 6.36 12.27 1.47
C MET A 76 5.27 11.56 0.66
N PRO A 77 5.57 10.62 -0.26
CA PRO A 77 4.53 9.87 -0.97
C PRO A 77 3.55 9.15 -0.05
N SER A 78 4.01 8.69 1.12
CA SER A 78 3.17 8.03 2.12
C SER A 78 2.14 8.98 2.71
N LYS A 79 2.50 10.24 2.96
CA LYS A 79 1.60 11.28 3.48
C LYS A 79 0.57 11.70 2.44
N VAL A 80 0.98 11.88 1.19
CA VAL A 80 0.05 12.20 0.09
C VAL A 80 -0.90 11.04 -0.17
N ALA A 81 -0.43 9.79 -0.08
CA ALA A 81 -1.27 8.61 -0.17
C ALA A 81 -2.31 8.53 0.97
N ASP A 82 -1.93 8.90 2.21
CA ASP A 82 -2.87 8.97 3.35
C ASP A 82 -3.99 10.01 3.08
N LEU A 83 -3.67 11.16 2.46
CA LEU A 83 -4.66 12.16 2.05
C LEU A 83 -5.61 11.63 0.98
N LEU A 84 -5.09 10.92 -0.03
CA LEU A 84 -5.88 10.29 -1.08
C LEU A 84 -6.84 9.25 -0.51
N ILE A 85 -6.38 8.38 0.40
CA ILE A 85 -7.22 7.40 1.07
C ILE A 85 -8.35 8.09 1.86
N LYS A 86 -8.02 9.15 2.59
CA LYS A 86 -9.01 9.89 3.39
C LYS A 86 -10.12 10.49 2.53
N ARG A 87 -9.79 10.98 1.33
CA ARG A 87 -10.75 11.64 0.45
C ARG A 87 -11.47 10.68 -0.51
N PHE A 88 -10.83 9.58 -0.89
CA PHE A 88 -11.36 8.60 -1.85
C PHE A 88 -11.23 7.15 -1.31
N PRO A 89 -11.89 6.81 -0.19
CA PRO A 89 -11.75 5.51 0.46
C PRO A 89 -12.37 4.35 -0.35
N SER A 90 -13.31 4.64 -1.25
CA SER A 90 -13.96 3.66 -2.12
C SER A 90 -13.07 3.16 -3.26
N GLU A 91 -11.95 3.81 -3.55
CA GLU A 91 -11.09 3.43 -4.67
C GLU A 91 -9.99 2.43 -4.24
N LEU A 92 -10.17 1.15 -4.57
CA LEU A 92 -9.19 0.10 -4.25
C LEU A 92 -7.79 0.38 -4.82
N ARG A 93 -7.68 1.06 -5.97
CA ARG A 93 -6.38 1.37 -6.60
C ARG A 93 -5.54 2.30 -5.72
N ILE A 94 -6.17 3.28 -5.07
CA ILE A 94 -5.49 4.22 -4.16
C ILE A 94 -4.94 3.46 -2.94
N TRP A 95 -5.73 2.55 -2.37
CA TRP A 95 -5.28 1.67 -1.30
C TRP A 95 -4.10 0.80 -1.73
N ALA A 96 -4.17 0.23 -2.93
CA ALA A 96 -3.10 -0.61 -3.45
C ALA A 96 -1.77 0.16 -3.56
N THR A 97 -1.80 1.35 -4.17
CA THR A 97 -0.63 2.23 -4.27
C THR A 97 -0.09 2.64 -2.89
N ALA A 98 -0.96 2.96 -1.93
CA ALA A 98 -0.53 3.30 -0.57
C ALA A 98 0.15 2.11 0.14
N ILE A 99 -0.36 0.90 -0.05
CA ILE A 99 0.22 -0.33 0.51
C ILE A 99 1.60 -0.61 -0.11
N GLU A 100 1.76 -0.40 -1.41
CA GLU A 100 3.03 -0.58 -2.12
C GLU A 100 4.09 0.44 -1.67
N ILE A 101 3.71 1.71 -1.55
CA ILE A 101 4.58 2.78 -1.02
C ILE A 101 5.08 2.42 0.38
N ASN A 102 4.24 1.78 1.19
CA ASN A 102 4.58 1.42 2.57
C ASN A 102 5.12 -0.02 2.73
N SER A 103 5.53 -0.69 1.64
CA SER A 103 6.03 -2.07 1.66
C SER A 103 7.21 -2.31 2.61
N GLN A 104 8.10 -1.33 2.76
CA GLN A 104 9.26 -1.42 3.66
C GLN A 104 8.90 -1.20 5.15
N HIS A 105 7.68 -0.75 5.44
CA HIS A 105 7.21 -0.46 6.80
C HIS A 105 6.09 -1.43 7.20
N LYS A 106 6.45 -2.68 7.54
CA LYS A 106 5.50 -3.77 7.87
C LYS A 106 4.36 -3.35 8.81
N LYS A 107 4.64 -2.55 9.86
CA LYS A 107 3.61 -2.07 10.81
C LYS A 107 2.56 -1.17 10.14
N LYS A 108 2.98 -0.19 9.33
CA LYS A 108 2.05 0.69 8.61
C LYS A 108 1.34 -0.05 7.49
N GLN A 109 2.06 -0.90 6.76
CA GLN A 109 1.49 -1.74 5.71
C GLN A 109 0.37 -2.65 6.24
N LYS A 110 0.60 -3.33 7.38
CA LYS A 110 -0.40 -4.13 8.10
C LYS A 110 -1.67 -3.32 8.38
N LYS A 111 -1.53 -2.13 8.98
CA LYS A 111 -2.67 -1.24 9.29
C LYS A 111 -3.46 -0.85 8.05
N LEU A 112 -2.78 -0.47 6.97
CA LEU A 112 -3.41 -0.09 5.70
C LEU A 112 -4.19 -1.25 5.09
N ILE A 113 -3.61 -2.45 5.06
CA ILE A 113 -4.27 -3.64 4.52
C ILE A 113 -5.51 -4.01 5.34
N THR A 114 -5.42 -3.98 6.67
CA THR A 114 -6.56 -4.25 7.55
C THR A 114 -7.69 -3.23 7.34
N ALA A 115 -7.36 -1.94 7.21
CA ALA A 115 -8.36 -0.91 6.92
C ALA A 115 -8.98 -1.08 5.52
N ALA A 116 -8.17 -1.36 4.51
CA ALA A 116 -8.63 -1.61 3.15
C ALA A 116 -9.57 -2.83 3.08
N LEU A 117 -9.27 -3.91 3.80
CA LEU A 117 -10.10 -5.12 3.84
C LEU A 117 -11.48 -4.91 4.46
N LYS A 118 -11.64 -3.94 5.36
CA LYS A 118 -12.95 -3.56 5.91
C LYS A 118 -13.85 -2.94 4.84
N LEU A 119 -13.27 -2.16 3.93
CA LEU A 119 -13.98 -1.47 2.85
C LEU A 119 -14.11 -2.31 1.58
N HIS A 120 -13.11 -3.15 1.31
CA HIS A 120 -12.96 -3.93 0.07
C HIS A 120 -12.80 -5.44 0.36
N PRO A 121 -13.73 -6.09 1.07
CA PRO A 121 -13.61 -7.51 1.45
C PRO A 121 -13.62 -8.45 0.24
N ALA A 122 -14.20 -8.03 -0.89
CA ALA A 122 -14.27 -8.80 -2.14
C ALA A 122 -12.94 -8.83 -2.95
N SER A 123 -11.89 -8.15 -2.46
CA SER A 123 -10.62 -8.04 -3.17
C SER A 123 -9.66 -9.19 -2.87
N SER A 124 -9.53 -10.13 -3.80
CA SER A 124 -8.51 -11.20 -3.70
C SER A 124 -7.07 -10.67 -3.71
N TRP A 125 -6.83 -9.45 -4.19
CA TRP A 125 -5.49 -8.85 -4.13
C TRP A 125 -5.14 -8.50 -2.68
N LEU A 126 -6.04 -7.86 -1.93
CA LEU A 126 -5.80 -7.50 -0.53
C LEU A 126 -5.54 -8.72 0.35
N TRP A 127 -6.35 -9.78 0.21
CA TRP A 127 -6.15 -11.02 0.98
C TRP A 127 -4.80 -11.69 0.72
N ARG A 128 -4.35 -11.73 -0.54
CA ARG A 128 -3.03 -12.27 -0.88
C ARG A 128 -1.90 -11.40 -0.34
N THR A 129 -2.02 -10.08 -0.49
CA THR A 129 -1.03 -9.14 0.05
C THR A 129 -0.96 -9.24 1.57
N ALA A 130 -2.10 -9.40 2.24
CA ALA A 130 -2.19 -9.64 3.68
C ALA A 130 -1.50 -10.95 4.10
N ALA A 131 -1.68 -12.04 3.35
CA ALA A 131 -1.01 -13.31 3.64
C ALA A 131 0.52 -13.23 3.47
N ARG A 132 1.04 -12.45 2.51
CA ARG A 132 2.49 -12.31 2.27
C ARG A 132 3.25 -11.64 3.42
N ILE A 133 2.59 -10.79 4.19
CA ILE A 133 3.20 -9.99 5.27
C ILE A 133 3.08 -10.62 6.66
N ILE A 134 2.32 -11.71 6.77
CA ILE A 134 2.27 -12.55 7.96
C ILE A 134 3.48 -13.48 7.89
N ASP A 135 4.12 -13.78 9.00
CA ASP A 135 5.25 -14.71 9.02
C ASP A 135 4.77 -16.13 9.40
N ASN A 136 3.84 -16.24 10.36
CA ASN A 136 3.26 -17.49 10.83
C ASN A 136 2.34 -18.18 9.79
N LYS A 137 2.64 -19.44 9.42
CA LYS A 137 1.90 -20.22 8.41
C LYS A 137 0.44 -20.48 8.79
N ASN A 138 0.16 -20.88 10.03
CA ASN A 138 -1.21 -21.11 10.52
C ASN A 138 -2.07 -19.84 10.41
N GLN A 139 -1.52 -18.69 10.77
CA GLN A 139 -2.21 -17.40 10.64
C GLN A 139 -2.48 -17.05 9.17
N LYS A 140 -1.53 -17.32 8.25
CA LYS A 140 -1.74 -17.15 6.80
C LYS A 140 -2.89 -18.03 6.31
N ARG A 141 -2.92 -19.30 6.72
CA ARG A 141 -3.97 -20.27 6.34
C ARG A 141 -5.35 -19.77 6.76
N ILE A 142 -5.52 -19.40 8.04
CA ILE A 142 -6.78 -18.87 8.57
C ILE A 142 -7.21 -17.62 7.80
N LEU A 143 -6.27 -16.71 7.52
CA LEU A 143 -6.54 -15.48 6.78
C LEU A 143 -7.02 -15.77 5.35
N LEU A 144 -6.35 -16.69 4.63
CA LEU A 144 -6.72 -17.06 3.26
C LEU A 144 -8.07 -17.77 3.20
N GLN A 145 -8.35 -18.66 4.17
CA GLN A 145 -9.66 -19.31 4.30
C GLN A 145 -10.78 -18.29 4.53
N ARG A 146 -10.55 -17.29 5.40
CA ARG A 146 -11.48 -16.18 5.59
C ARG A 146 -11.67 -15.36 4.31
N GLY A 147 -10.60 -15.14 3.55
CA GLY A 147 -10.67 -14.49 2.26
C GLY A 147 -11.49 -15.27 1.24
N LEU A 148 -11.40 -16.60 1.22
CA LEU A 148 -12.20 -17.46 0.34
C LEU A 148 -13.70 -17.39 0.67
N ARG A 149 -14.06 -17.31 1.96
CA ARG A 149 -15.45 -17.06 2.36
C ARG A 149 -15.96 -15.72 1.84
N SER A 150 -15.09 -14.70 1.75
CA SER A 150 -15.45 -13.36 1.27
C SER A 150 -15.42 -13.23 -0.27
N CYS A 151 -14.63 -14.06 -0.94
CA CYS A 151 -14.36 -14.02 -2.38
C CYS A 151 -14.31 -15.44 -3.00
N PRO A 152 -15.40 -16.21 -2.95
CA PRO A 152 -15.35 -17.65 -3.25
C PRO A 152 -14.83 -17.92 -4.66
N LYS A 153 -15.21 -17.12 -5.66
CA LYS A 153 -14.88 -17.32 -7.07
C LYS A 153 -13.49 -16.80 -7.52
N ARG A 154 -12.50 -16.69 -6.64
CA ARG A 154 -11.18 -16.13 -7.01
C ARG A 154 -10.08 -17.20 -7.01
N ARG A 155 -9.83 -17.80 -8.19
CA ARG A 155 -8.75 -18.77 -8.45
C ARG A 155 -7.39 -18.37 -7.86
N LYS A 156 -7.01 -17.08 -7.93
CA LYS A 156 -5.73 -16.58 -7.39
C LYS A 156 -5.59 -16.77 -5.87
N LEU A 157 -6.70 -16.69 -5.12
CA LEU A 157 -6.67 -16.88 -3.67
C LEU A 157 -6.59 -18.36 -3.31
N LEU A 158 -7.30 -19.20 -4.06
CA LEU A 158 -7.25 -20.65 -3.95
C LEU A 158 -5.83 -21.19 -4.21
N LEU A 159 -5.20 -20.73 -5.29
CA LEU A 159 -3.81 -21.10 -5.62
C LEU A 159 -2.82 -20.71 -4.51
N ALA A 160 -3.01 -19.54 -3.89
CA ALA A 160 -2.16 -19.10 -2.79
C ALA A 160 -2.29 -19.99 -1.54
N LEU A 161 -3.50 -20.48 -1.27
CA LEU A 161 -3.74 -21.42 -0.17
C LEU A 161 -3.19 -22.82 -0.50
N LEU A 162 -3.38 -23.29 -1.72
CA LEU A 162 -2.82 -24.58 -2.18
C LEU A 162 -1.29 -24.59 -2.13
N ALA A 163 -0.65 -23.49 -2.53
CA ALA A 163 0.81 -23.34 -2.43
C ALA A 163 1.28 -23.47 -0.97
N LEU A 164 0.55 -22.87 -0.02
CA LEU A 164 0.88 -22.95 1.40
C LEU A 164 0.73 -24.38 1.95
N ILE A 165 -0.31 -25.11 1.53
CA ILE A 165 -0.53 -26.51 1.94
C ILE A 165 0.55 -27.42 1.37
N LYS A 166 0.98 -27.22 0.12
CA LYS A 166 2.07 -27.99 -0.50
C LYS A 166 3.41 -27.80 0.22
N GLU A 167 3.65 -26.64 0.81
CA GLU A 167 4.84 -26.40 1.64
C GLU A 167 4.75 -27.03 3.05
N GLU A 168 3.58 -27.51 3.47
CA GLU A 168 3.35 -28.16 4.77
C GLU A 168 3.31 -29.69 4.66
N ASP A 169 2.87 -30.24 3.52
CA ASP A 169 2.71 -31.68 3.30
C ASP A 169 3.35 -32.16 1.98
N ASP A 170 4.37 -33.04 2.05
CA ASP A 170 4.79 -33.91 0.92
C ASP A 170 3.73 -34.99 0.58
N SER A 171 2.70 -35.13 1.41
CA SER A 171 1.68 -36.17 1.32
C SER A 171 0.41 -35.64 0.63
N SER A 172 0.05 -36.23 -0.52
CA SER A 172 -1.12 -35.91 -1.37
C SER A 172 -2.49 -35.82 -0.67
N SER A 173 -2.63 -36.26 0.59
CA SER A 173 -3.89 -36.38 1.32
C SER A 173 -4.54 -35.04 1.71
N ALA A 174 -3.76 -34.05 2.19
CA ALA A 174 -4.31 -32.77 2.62
C ALA A 174 -4.84 -31.92 1.45
N VAL A 175 -4.17 -32.03 0.29
CA VAL A 175 -4.63 -31.41 -0.96
C VAL A 175 -5.92 -32.07 -1.43
N ALA A 176 -6.08 -33.39 -1.29
CA ALA A 176 -7.30 -34.10 -1.65
C ALA A 176 -8.49 -33.73 -0.75
N ALA A 177 -8.28 -33.66 0.57
CA ALA A 177 -9.31 -33.23 1.52
C ALA A 177 -9.75 -31.77 1.27
N PHE A 178 -8.80 -30.90 0.94
CA PHE A 178 -9.11 -29.51 0.60
C PHE A 178 -9.78 -29.37 -0.78
N LYS A 179 -9.36 -30.15 -1.80
CA LYS A 179 -10.07 -30.24 -3.09
C LYS A 179 -11.53 -30.66 -2.88
N LYS A 180 -11.77 -31.66 -2.02
CA LYS A 180 -13.13 -32.13 -1.67
C LYS A 180 -13.94 -31.03 -0.98
N SER A 181 -13.35 -30.30 -0.03
CA SER A 181 -13.99 -29.15 0.61
C SER A 181 -14.24 -27.98 -0.36
N ALA A 182 -13.33 -27.75 -1.31
CA ALA A 182 -13.46 -26.73 -2.34
C ALA A 182 -14.55 -27.05 -3.37
N LEU A 183 -14.69 -28.32 -3.74
CA LEU A 183 -15.81 -28.82 -4.54
C LEU A 183 -17.14 -28.64 -3.79
N ILE A 184 -17.21 -29.09 -2.54
CA ILE A 184 -18.45 -29.11 -1.74
C ILE A 184 -18.94 -27.69 -1.39
N HIS A 185 -18.05 -26.78 -1.00
CA HIS A 185 -18.46 -25.45 -0.52
C HIS A 185 -18.35 -24.33 -1.57
N PHE A 186 -17.53 -24.50 -2.60
CA PHE A 186 -17.21 -23.41 -3.53
C PHE A 186 -17.45 -23.74 -5.01
N GLY A 187 -17.88 -24.96 -5.34
CA GLY A 187 -18.29 -25.35 -6.71
C GLY A 187 -17.17 -25.25 -7.74
N TYR A 188 -15.93 -25.51 -7.34
CA TYR A 188 -14.76 -25.48 -8.22
C TYR A 188 -14.42 -26.87 -8.76
N GLU A 189 -14.58 -27.08 -10.06
CA GLU A 189 -13.83 -28.11 -10.78
C GLU A 189 -12.39 -27.60 -10.97
N LEU A 190 -11.42 -28.30 -10.39
CA LEU A 190 -9.99 -27.97 -10.43
C LEU A 190 -9.22 -28.94 -11.32
#